data_AF-A0A7U3VP50-F1
#
_entry.id   AF-A0A7U3VP50-F1
#
_cell.length_a   1.000
_cell.length_b   1.000
_cell.length_c   1.000
_cell.angle_alpha   90.00
_cell.angle_beta   90.00
_cell.angle_gamma   90.00
#
_symmetry.space_group_name_H-M   'P 1'
#
loop_
_entity.id
_entity.type
_entity.pdbx_description
1 polymer ?
#
loop_
_entity_poly.entity_id
_entity_poly.type
_entity_poly.pdbx_seq_one_letter_code
_entity_poly.pdbx_strand_id
1 'polypeptide(L)' 'MSRPPGTAASHRPWTAFVLHAATPEASWCAVCKAWTCLTVGLLLLTPDGISTVGTRTWCEICDDTDHPLPPRRIDRG' A
#
# COMPACT_ATOMS: atom_id res chain seq x y z
N MET A 1 -44.92 2.39 28.79
CA MET A 1 -44.48 2.74 27.43
C MET A 1 -43.26 1.89 27.11
N SER A 2 -43.41 0.87 26.29
CA SER A 2 -42.34 -0.10 25.98
C SER A 2 -41.45 0.45 24.87
N ARG A 3 -40.14 0.55 25.12
CA ARG A 3 -39.13 1.00 24.15
C ARG A 3 -39.06 -0.01 23.00
N PRO A 4 -39.13 0.41 21.71
CA PRO A 4 -39.00 -0.52 20.61
C PRO A 4 -37.57 -1.12 20.59
N PRO A 5 -37.41 -2.39 20.19
CA PRO A 5 -36.10 -3.00 20.05
C PRO A 5 -35.32 -2.23 18.98
N GLY A 6 -34.19 -1.65 19.37
CA GLY A 6 -33.29 -1.02 18.41
C GLY A 6 -32.81 -2.07 17.43
N THR A 7 -33.00 -1.80 16.13
CA THR A 7 -32.38 -2.57 15.06
C THR A 7 -30.87 -2.56 15.30
N ALA A 8 -30.32 -3.70 15.71
CA ALA A 8 -28.88 -3.88 15.80
C ALA A 8 -28.32 -3.60 14.40
N ALA A 9 -27.50 -2.56 14.28
CA ALA A 9 -26.80 -2.27 13.05
C ALA A 9 -25.95 -3.50 12.70
N SER A 10 -26.25 -4.13 11.57
CA SER A 10 -25.43 -5.20 11.02
C SER A 10 -24.06 -4.63 10.68
N HIS A 11 -23.08 -4.80 11.58
CA HIS A 11 -21.68 -4.58 11.26
C HIS A 11 -21.28 -5.61 10.20
N ARG A 12 -21.26 -5.22 8.93
CA ARG A 12 -20.61 -6.03 7.90
C ARG A 12 -19.14 -6.19 8.32
N PRO A 13 -18.60 -7.43 8.40
CA PRO A 13 -17.18 -7.59 8.60
C PRO A 13 -16.48 -6.97 7.40
N TRP A 14 -15.73 -5.91 7.65
CA TRP A 14 -14.91 -5.25 6.64
C TRP A 14 -13.46 -5.65 6.88
N THR A 15 -12.71 -5.78 5.79
CA THR A 15 -11.28 -6.06 5.85
C THR A 15 -10.62 -5.22 4.78
N ALA A 16 -9.55 -4.53 5.15
CA ALA A 16 -8.85 -3.63 4.24
C ALA A 16 -7.34 -3.80 4.38
N PHE A 17 -6.66 -3.83 3.24
CA PHE A 17 -5.22 -3.62 3.18
C PHE A 17 -4.96 -2.13 3.05
N VAL A 18 -4.14 -1.59 3.93
CA VAL A 18 -3.78 -0.17 3.94
C VAL A 18 -2.27 -0.04 3.94
N LEU A 19 -1.75 0.86 3.11
CA LEU A 19 -0.36 1.26 3.18
C LEU A 19 -0.20 2.27 4.31
N HIS A 20 0.62 1.92 5.28
CA HIS A 20 1.00 2.79 6.37
C HIS A 20 2.40 3.33 6.10
N ALA A 21 2.48 4.64 5.96
CA ALA A 21 3.73 5.35 6.06
C ALA A 21 4.22 5.26 7.51
N ALA A 22 4.86 4.14 7.86
CA ALA A 22 5.91 4.13 8.88
C ALA A 22 7.04 5.07 8.43
N THR A 23 8.19 5.16 9.13
CA THR A 23 9.32 5.99 8.69
C THR A 23 9.68 5.64 7.24
N PRO A 24 9.36 6.50 6.26
CA PRO A 24 9.60 6.18 4.87
C PRO A 24 11.11 6.24 4.65
N GLU A 25 11.69 5.16 4.14
CA GLU A 25 13.11 5.09 3.86
C GLU A 25 13.34 5.07 2.35
N ALA A 26 14.17 6.01 1.88
CA ALA A 26 14.65 6.04 0.52
C ALA A 26 15.69 4.93 0.30
N SER A 27 15.54 4.15 -0.77
CA SER A 27 16.52 3.14 -1.16
C SER A 27 16.90 3.23 -2.64
N TRP A 28 17.93 2.49 -3.03
CA TRP A 28 18.43 2.45 -4.40
C TRP A 28 17.55 1.61 -5.32
N CYS A 29 17.14 2.19 -6.45
CA CYS A 29 16.39 1.47 -7.48
C CYS A 29 17.32 0.62 -8.35
N ALA A 30 17.08 -0.69 -8.40
CA ALA A 30 17.85 -1.61 -9.24
C ALA A 30 17.68 -1.33 -10.75
N VAL A 31 16.59 -0.67 -11.13
CA VAL A 31 16.13 -0.46 -12.52
C VAL A 31 16.71 0.82 -13.11
N CYS A 32 16.28 1.98 -12.60
CA CYS A 32 16.70 3.30 -13.11
C CYS A 32 17.95 3.84 -12.41
N LYS A 33 18.45 3.17 -11.36
CA LYS A 33 19.63 3.60 -10.58
C LYS A 33 19.45 4.97 -9.91
N ALA A 34 18.21 5.31 -9.53
CA ALA A 34 17.91 6.48 -8.72
C ALA A 34 17.80 6.11 -7.23
N TRP A 35 18.17 7.03 -6.33
CA TRP A 35 17.98 6.91 -4.89
C TRP A 35 16.60 7.47 -4.50
N THR A 36 15.53 6.78 -4.95
CA THR A 36 14.14 7.27 -4.86
C THR A 36 13.12 6.19 -4.53
N CYS A 37 13.54 4.98 -4.15
CA CYS A 37 12.59 3.94 -3.77
C CYS A 37 11.94 4.28 -2.42
N LEU A 38 10.61 4.29 -2.34
CA LEU A 38 9.85 4.50 -1.12
C LEU A 38 9.47 3.15 -0.50
N THR A 39 9.82 2.95 0.76
CA THR A 39 9.46 1.75 1.53
C THR A 39 8.42 2.08 2.60
N VAL A 40 7.32 1.30 2.64
CA VAL A 40 6.21 1.47 3.59
C VAL A 40 5.80 0.15 4.23
N GLY A 41 5.10 0.23 5.37
CA GLY A 41 4.46 -0.92 6.00
C GLY A 41 3.10 -1.23 5.38
N LEU A 42 2.80 -2.50 5.17
CA LEU A 42 1.47 -2.97 4.76
C LEU A 42 0.73 -3.49 6.00
N LEU A 43 -0.41 -2.88 6.29
CA LEU A 43 -1.26 -3.26 7.42
C LEU A 43 -2.55 -3.92 6.92
N LEU A 44 -2.97 -4.95 7.64
CA LEU A 44 -4.30 -5.55 7.54
C LEU A 44 -5.16 -5.01 8.68
N LEU A 45 -6.25 -4.35 8.30
CA LEU A 45 -7.24 -3.84 9.24
C LEU A 45 -8.45 -4.78 9.22
N THR A 46 -8.81 -5.26 10.41
CA THR A 46 -9.96 -6.12 10.67
C THR A 46 -10.79 -5.53 11.82
N PRO A 47 -12.04 -5.97 12.02
CA PRO A 47 -12.84 -5.54 13.17
C PRO A 47 -12.20 -5.92 14.51
N ASP A 48 -11.38 -6.99 14.52
CA ASP A 48 -10.70 -7.50 15.70
C ASP A 48 -9.37 -6.78 15.99
N GLY A 49 -8.86 -5.97 15.04
CA GLY A 49 -7.65 -5.18 15.22
C GLY A 49 -6.80 -4.99 13.97
N ILE A 50 -5.55 -4.55 14.20
CA ILE A 50 -4.56 -4.22 13.16
C ILE A 50 -3.41 -5.23 13.22
N SER A 51 -3.00 -5.75 12.06
CA SER A 51 -1.84 -6.64 11.93
C SER A 51 -0.88 -6.15 10.85
N THR A 52 0.43 -6.18 11.13
CA THR A 52 1.46 -5.92 10.11
C THR A 52 1.61 -7.15 9.23
N VAL A 53 1.40 -6.98 7.93
CA VAL A 53 1.49 -8.06 6.94
C VAL A 53 2.89 -8.12 6.32
N GLY A 54 3.56 -6.98 6.20
CA GLY A 54 4.91 -6.90 5.67
C GLY A 54 5.29 -5.49 5.26
N THR A 55 6.31 -5.38 4.42
CA THR A 55 6.75 -4.12 3.83
C THR A 55 6.59 -4.15 2.31
N ARG A 56 6.38 -2.98 1.72
CA ARG A 56 6.38 -2.79 0.28
C ARG A 56 7.34 -1.68 -0.08
N THR A 57 8.09 -1.90 -1.16
CA THR A 57 9.05 -0.95 -1.71
C THR A 57 8.80 -0.80 -3.20
N TRP A 58 8.70 0.43 -3.67
CA TRP A 58 8.61 0.73 -5.11
C TRP A 58 9.41 1.98 -5.45
N CYS A 59 9.76 2.14 -6.73
CA CYS A 59 10.44 3.33 -7.22
C CYS A 59 9.43 4.24 -7.90
N GLU A 60 9.24 5.45 -7.36
CA GLU A 60 8.27 6.42 -7.87
C GLU A 60 8.49 6.76 -9.35
N ILE A 61 9.73 6.71 -9.83
CA ILE A 61 10.09 7.00 -11.23
C ILE A 61 9.72 5.85 -12.16
N CYS A 62 9.85 4.60 -11.69
CA CYS A 62 9.59 3.43 -12.53
C CYS A 62 8.11 3.00 -12.49
N ASP A 63 7.43 3.31 -11.39
CA ASP A 63 6.01 3.01 -11.16
C ASP A 63 5.09 4.15 -11.65
N ASP A 64 5.67 5.23 -12.20
CA ASP A 64 4.93 6.31 -12.83
C ASP A 64 4.20 5.81 -14.08
N THR A 65 2.88 5.66 -13.96
CA THR A 65 2.01 5.18 -15.04
C THR A 65 1.66 6.29 -16.02
N ASP A 66 1.72 7.55 -15.59
CA ASP A 66 1.45 8.73 -16.42
C ASP A 66 2.66 9.08 -17.29
N HIS A 67 3.87 8.81 -16.79
CA HIS A 67 5.14 9.01 -17.48
C HIS A 67 5.99 7.73 -17.53
N PRO A 68 5.59 6.74 -18.35
CA PRO A 68 6.34 5.52 -18.47
C PRO A 68 7.75 5.81 -18.98
N LEU A 69 8.75 5.18 -18.35
CA LEU A 69 10.14 5.32 -18.77
C LEU A 69 10.32 4.84 -20.22
N PRO A 70 11.12 5.56 -21.03
CA PRO A 70 11.42 5.10 -22.38
C PRO A 70 12.13 3.74 -22.34
N PRO A 71 11.89 2.86 -23.33
CA PRO A 71 12.49 1.53 -23.37
C PRO A 71 14.01 1.64 -23.34
N ARG A 72 14.65 0.89 -22.44
CA ARG A 72 16.11 0.97 -22.26
C ARG A 72 16.78 0.21 -23.40
N ARG A 73 18.01 0.62 -23.70
CA ARG A 73 18.84 -0.01 -24.75
C ARG A 73 19.01 -1.53 -24.55
N ILE A 74 18.96 -2.00 -23.30
CA ILE A 74 19.07 -3.41 -22.91
C ILE A 74 17.79 -4.22 -23.14
N ASP A 75 16.65 -3.57 -23.41
CA ASP A 75 15.36 -4.23 -23.64
C ASP A 75 15.15 -4.60 -25.13
N ARG A 76 16.04 -4.14 -26.02
CA ARG A 76 16.06 -4.52 -27.44
C ARG A 76 16.85 -5.82 -27.60
N GLY A 77 16.16 -6.94 -27.42
CA GLY A 77 16.60 -8.24 -27.93
C GLY A 77 16.60 -8.30 -29.45
#